data_AF-A0A329YAG1-F1
#
_entry.id   AF-A0A329YAG1-F1
#
_cell.length_a   1.000
_cell.length_b   1.000
_cell.length_c   1.000
_cell.angle_alpha   90.00
_cell.angle_beta   90.00
_cell.angle_gamma   90.00
#
_symmetry.space_group_name_H-M   'P 1'
#
loop_
_entity.id
_entity.type
_entity.pdbx_description
1 polymer ?
#
loop_
_entity_poly.entity_id
_entity_poly.type
_entity_poly.pdbx_seq_one_letter_code
_entity_poly.pdbx_strand_id
1 'polypeptide(L)'
;MGPFPHDAPPSEISADNPAGTDGFEFVEFAHPEPEKLRELFTRMGYVAVARHKTKDITVWRQGDINYILNAEPGSHAARFIADHGPAAPSMAWRVVDARHAFDHAVSKGAVPYEGNDKALDVPAIVGIGGSLLYFVETYGKKGSAYDAEFDWLGERDPNPEGVGFYYLDHLTHNVFRGNMDKWWDFYRDLFNFKQIHFFDIDGRITGLVSRAITSPCGKIRIPLNESKDDTSQIEEFLKKYKGEGIQHIAVGTDDIYRATDTLADNGLRFMPGPPETYYDMSYARVNGHEEPIERMKKHGILIDGEGVVNGGVTKILLQIFSKTVIGPIFFEFIQRKGDEGFGEGNFRALFESIEADQIKRGVIGTAAE
;
A
#
# COMPACT_ATOMS: atom_id res chain seq x y z
N MET A 1 21.27 9.54 2.46
CA MET A 1 19.96 9.07 2.93
C MET A 1 19.25 10.26 3.55
N GLY A 2 18.47 11.01 2.75
CA GLY A 2 17.55 12.00 3.30
C GLY A 2 16.26 11.25 3.61
N PRO A 3 15.63 11.45 4.79
CA PRO A 3 14.47 10.69 5.15
C PRO A 3 13.30 11.15 4.28
N PHE A 4 12.77 10.22 3.50
CA PHE A 4 11.36 10.27 3.14
C PHE A 4 10.56 10.50 4.43
N PRO A 5 9.48 11.28 4.44
CA PRO A 5 9.05 12.06 5.61
C PRO A 5 8.55 11.27 6.84
N HIS A 6 8.75 9.95 6.94
CA HIS A 6 8.43 9.18 8.13
C HIS A 6 9.19 9.66 9.38
N ASP A 7 10.43 10.15 9.22
CA ASP A 7 11.19 10.77 10.33
C ASP A 7 10.86 12.26 10.54
N ALA A 8 9.96 12.83 9.75
CA ALA A 8 9.52 14.21 9.93
C ALA A 8 8.77 14.35 11.26
N PRO A 9 8.87 15.52 11.94
CA PRO A 9 8.15 15.76 13.19
C PRO A 9 6.64 15.49 13.03
N PRO A 10 5.94 15.23 14.15
CA PRO A 10 4.49 15.13 14.14
C PRO A 10 3.86 16.34 13.46
N SER A 11 2.83 16.10 12.66
CA SER A 11 2.13 17.15 11.93
C SER A 11 1.33 18.08 12.87
N GLU A 12 0.90 19.22 12.34
CA GLU A 12 -0.01 20.16 13.03
C GLU A 12 -1.29 20.37 12.21
N ILE A 13 -2.39 20.70 12.88
CA ILE A 13 -3.63 21.14 12.21
C ILE A 13 -3.39 22.54 11.68
N SER A 14 -3.60 22.73 10.38
CA SER A 14 -3.37 24.00 9.68
C SER A 14 -4.36 24.16 8.53
N ALA A 15 -4.34 25.32 7.86
CA ALA A 15 -5.13 25.53 6.66
C ALA A 15 -4.76 24.53 5.53
N ASP A 16 -3.47 24.17 5.44
CA ASP A 16 -2.99 23.21 4.44
C ASP A 16 -3.22 21.76 4.87
N ASN A 17 -3.23 21.45 6.17
CA ASN A 17 -3.53 20.12 6.72
C ASN A 17 -4.76 20.18 7.65
N PRO A 18 -5.97 20.39 7.11
CA PRO A 18 -7.13 20.74 7.91
C PRO A 18 -7.63 19.60 8.80
N ALA A 19 -7.39 18.35 8.41
CA ALA A 19 -7.68 17.16 9.23
C ALA A 19 -6.48 16.73 10.11
N GLY A 20 -5.34 17.42 10.03
CA GLY A 20 -4.14 17.06 10.78
C GLY A 20 -3.60 15.67 10.46
N THR A 21 -3.62 15.24 9.19
CA THR A 21 -3.04 13.94 8.76
C THR A 21 -1.56 13.83 9.14
N ASP A 22 -1.10 12.63 9.51
CA ASP A 22 0.29 12.38 9.92
C ASP A 22 0.81 10.97 9.56
N GLY A 23 0.44 10.45 8.39
CA GLY A 23 0.89 9.12 7.93
C GLY A 23 -0.11 8.00 8.16
N PHE A 24 0.25 6.80 7.73
CA PHE A 24 -0.53 5.58 7.99
C PHE A 24 -0.32 5.08 9.42
N GLU A 25 -1.35 4.47 9.99
CA GLU A 25 -1.24 3.70 11.24
C GLU A 25 -1.28 2.19 10.97
N PHE A 26 -2.30 1.71 10.24
CA PHE A 26 -2.43 0.30 9.90
C PHE A 26 -3.18 0.07 8.59
N VAL A 27 -3.02 -1.13 8.04
CA VAL A 27 -3.96 -1.72 7.07
C VAL A 27 -4.61 -2.94 7.71
N GLU A 28 -5.94 -3.02 7.65
CA GLU A 28 -6.69 -4.16 8.17
C GLU A 28 -6.93 -5.15 7.04
N PHE A 29 -6.80 -6.44 7.36
CA PHE A 29 -7.01 -7.57 6.47
C PHE A 29 -7.95 -8.58 7.10
N ALA A 30 -8.78 -9.18 6.26
CA ALA A 30 -9.66 -10.27 6.63
C ALA A 30 -9.70 -11.33 5.54
N HIS A 31 -9.93 -12.58 5.94
CA HIS A 31 -9.98 -13.73 5.06
C HIS A 31 -11.00 -14.74 5.60
N PRO A 32 -11.76 -15.44 4.73
CA PRO A 32 -12.62 -16.56 5.15
C PRO A 32 -11.88 -17.72 5.86
N GLU A 33 -10.54 -17.71 5.83
CA GLU A 33 -9.63 -18.72 6.36
C GLU A 33 -8.46 -17.94 6.99
N PRO A 34 -8.63 -17.40 8.21
CA PRO A 34 -7.68 -16.45 8.80
C PRO A 34 -6.25 -16.99 8.93
N GLU A 35 -6.08 -18.31 9.05
CA GLU A 35 -4.76 -18.97 9.07
C GLU A 35 -3.92 -18.66 7.82
N LYS A 36 -4.53 -18.48 6.64
CA LYS A 36 -3.80 -18.09 5.42
C LYS A 36 -3.14 -16.72 5.56
N LEU A 37 -3.78 -15.78 6.26
CA LEU A 37 -3.17 -14.49 6.58
C LEU A 37 -2.06 -14.65 7.61
N ARG A 38 -2.23 -15.48 8.64
CA ARG A 38 -1.19 -15.75 9.65
C ARG A 38 0.08 -16.35 9.01
N GLU A 39 -0.08 -17.34 8.15
CA GLU A 39 1.01 -17.94 7.38
C GLU A 39 1.70 -16.93 6.45
N LEU A 40 0.90 -16.12 5.74
CA LEU A 40 1.42 -15.10 4.83
C LEU A 40 2.20 -14.01 5.58
N PHE A 41 1.66 -13.48 6.68
CA PHE A 41 2.33 -12.45 7.48
C PHE A 41 3.62 -12.98 8.09
N THR A 42 3.61 -14.21 8.61
CA THR A 42 4.83 -14.89 9.09
C THR A 42 5.87 -15.01 7.97
N ARG A 43 5.45 -15.44 6.78
CA ARG A 43 6.32 -15.55 5.59
C ARG A 43 6.92 -14.20 5.19
N MET A 44 6.17 -13.12 5.34
CA MET A 44 6.61 -11.75 5.08
C MET A 44 7.43 -11.12 6.22
N GLY A 45 7.71 -11.87 7.30
CA GLY A 45 8.55 -11.39 8.40
C GLY A 45 7.82 -10.63 9.51
N TYR A 46 6.49 -10.60 9.48
CA TYR A 46 5.70 -9.96 10.54
C TYR A 46 5.55 -10.87 11.75
N VAL A 47 5.48 -10.26 12.93
CA VAL A 47 5.27 -10.94 14.21
C VAL A 47 3.93 -10.52 14.78
N ALA A 48 3.14 -11.46 15.30
CA ALA A 48 1.97 -11.13 16.10
C ALA A 48 2.42 -10.50 17.44
N VAL A 49 2.10 -9.22 17.66
CA VAL A 49 2.58 -8.44 18.82
C VAL A 49 1.50 -8.16 19.86
N ALA A 50 0.24 -8.15 19.46
CA ALA A 50 -0.87 -7.91 20.37
C ALA A 50 -2.14 -8.65 19.91
N ARG A 51 -3.01 -9.01 20.86
CA ARG A 51 -4.33 -9.60 20.58
C ARG A 51 -5.41 -8.79 21.28
N HIS A 52 -6.54 -8.59 20.62
CA HIS A 52 -7.66 -7.87 21.19
C HIS A 52 -8.18 -8.63 22.43
N LYS A 53 -8.58 -7.90 23.48
CA LYS A 53 -9.00 -8.48 24.77
C LYS A 53 -10.22 -9.41 24.65
N THR A 54 -11.17 -9.06 23.80
CA THR A 54 -12.44 -9.80 23.62
C THR A 54 -12.78 -10.27 22.21
N LYS A 55 -12.15 -9.74 21.15
CA LYS A 55 -12.45 -10.05 19.74
C LYS A 55 -11.35 -10.94 19.14
N ASP A 56 -11.64 -11.71 18.09
CA ASP A 56 -10.62 -12.44 17.31
C ASP A 56 -9.89 -11.49 16.34
N ILE A 57 -9.11 -10.58 16.92
CA ILE A 57 -8.31 -9.59 16.19
C ILE A 57 -6.88 -9.62 16.72
N THR A 58 -5.91 -9.65 15.80
CA THR A 58 -4.47 -9.68 16.15
C THR A 58 -3.72 -8.58 15.40
N VAL A 59 -2.84 -7.88 16.10
CA VAL A 59 -1.89 -6.92 15.50
C VAL A 59 -0.62 -7.65 15.10
N TRP A 60 -0.27 -7.56 13.83
CA TRP A 60 0.96 -8.08 13.24
C TRP A 60 1.87 -6.92 12.89
N ARG A 61 3.14 -6.99 13.28
CA ARG A 61 4.08 -5.87 13.16
C ARG A 61 5.42 -6.27 12.59
N GLN A 62 5.99 -5.37 11.80
CA GLN A 62 7.37 -5.37 11.33
C GLN A 62 7.80 -3.90 11.19
N GLY A 63 8.84 -3.50 11.90
CA GLY A 63 9.16 -2.08 12.03
C GLY A 63 7.99 -1.29 12.62
N ASP A 64 7.69 -0.14 12.01
CA ASP A 64 6.50 0.67 12.33
C ASP A 64 5.26 0.29 11.51
N ILE A 65 5.30 -0.80 10.74
CA ILE A 65 4.18 -1.28 9.92
C ILE A 65 3.26 -2.14 10.78
N ASN A 66 1.99 -1.74 10.88
CA ASN A 66 0.96 -2.56 11.52
C ASN A 66 -0.02 -3.12 10.50
N TYR A 67 -0.20 -4.44 10.53
CA TYR A 67 -1.31 -5.13 9.89
C TYR A 67 -2.27 -5.66 10.93
N ILE A 68 -3.54 -5.34 10.79
CA ILE A 68 -4.61 -5.90 11.62
C ILE A 68 -5.17 -7.11 10.91
N LEU A 69 -5.08 -8.28 11.54
CA LEU A 69 -5.82 -9.45 11.12
C LEU A 69 -7.14 -9.47 11.89
N ASN A 70 -8.25 -9.23 11.20
CA ASN A 70 -9.59 -9.29 11.79
C ASN A 70 -10.31 -10.57 11.35
N ALA A 71 -10.52 -11.47 12.30
CA ALA A 71 -11.26 -12.71 12.16
C ALA A 71 -12.56 -12.71 12.98
N GLU A 72 -12.94 -11.55 13.56
CA GLU A 72 -14.10 -11.41 14.43
C GLU A 72 -15.41 -11.61 13.65
N PRO A 73 -16.24 -12.62 14.01
CA PRO A 73 -17.53 -12.81 13.39
C PRO A 73 -18.47 -11.62 13.59
N GLY A 74 -19.28 -11.29 12.58
CA GLY A 74 -20.24 -10.18 12.67
C GLY A 74 -19.60 -8.78 12.65
N SER A 75 -18.27 -8.69 12.56
CA SER A 75 -17.56 -7.42 12.34
C SER A 75 -17.85 -6.81 10.96
N HIS A 76 -17.48 -5.54 10.78
CA HIS A 76 -17.45 -4.91 9.46
C HIS A 76 -16.60 -5.72 8.49
N ALA A 77 -15.40 -6.12 8.93
CA ALA A 77 -14.47 -6.93 8.16
C ALA A 77 -15.09 -8.25 7.69
N ALA A 78 -15.80 -8.97 8.57
CA ALA A 78 -16.47 -10.23 8.23
C ALA A 78 -17.56 -10.04 7.15
N ARG A 79 -18.33 -8.96 7.20
CA ARG A 79 -19.31 -8.63 6.15
C ARG A 79 -18.63 -8.21 4.86
N PHE A 80 -17.59 -7.39 4.96
CA PHE A 80 -16.82 -6.93 3.81
C PHE A 80 -16.25 -8.09 2.99
N ILE A 81 -15.65 -9.10 3.66
CA ILE A 81 -15.11 -10.27 2.94
C ILE A 81 -16.17 -11.23 2.40
N ALA A 82 -17.42 -11.15 2.90
CA ALA A 82 -18.52 -11.91 2.30
C ALA A 82 -18.85 -11.38 0.89
N ASP A 83 -18.73 -10.07 0.71
CA ASP A 83 -18.96 -9.41 -0.58
C ASP A 83 -17.73 -9.50 -1.49
N HIS A 84 -16.54 -9.24 -0.95
CA HIS A 84 -15.31 -9.07 -1.74
C HIS A 84 -14.38 -10.30 -1.80
N GLY A 85 -14.60 -11.32 -0.96
CA GLY A 85 -13.60 -12.37 -0.71
C GLY A 85 -12.47 -11.89 0.21
N PRO A 86 -11.30 -12.56 0.24
CA PRO A 86 -10.14 -12.08 0.99
C PRO A 86 -9.76 -10.65 0.58
N ALA A 87 -9.65 -9.74 1.56
CA ALA A 87 -9.61 -8.31 1.27
C ALA A 87 -8.89 -7.49 2.35
N ALA A 88 -8.67 -6.21 2.02
CA ALA A 88 -8.30 -5.17 2.97
C ALA A 88 -9.53 -4.31 3.29
N PRO A 89 -10.35 -4.68 4.29
CA PRO A 89 -11.62 -4.00 4.58
C PRO A 89 -11.45 -2.61 5.16
N SER A 90 -10.25 -2.21 5.59
CA SER A 90 -10.03 -0.89 6.18
C SER A 90 -8.57 -0.46 6.18
N MET A 91 -8.36 0.84 6.36
CA MET A 91 -7.07 1.46 6.65
C MET A 91 -7.21 2.52 7.75
N ALA A 92 -6.11 2.83 8.43
CA ALA A 92 -6.08 3.89 9.44
C ALA A 92 -5.00 4.92 9.14
N TRP A 93 -5.33 6.18 9.42
CA TRP A 93 -4.38 7.27 9.40
C TRP A 93 -4.10 7.77 10.81
N ARG A 94 -2.82 8.06 11.04
CA ARG A 94 -2.41 8.90 12.16
C ARG A 94 -2.93 10.30 11.91
N VAL A 95 -3.49 10.92 12.94
CA VAL A 95 -3.94 12.32 12.91
C VAL A 95 -3.58 13.04 14.20
N VAL A 96 -3.52 14.37 14.15
CA VAL A 96 -3.20 15.19 15.33
C VAL A 96 -4.27 15.08 16.42
N ASP A 97 -5.55 15.08 16.01
CA ASP A 97 -6.74 14.96 16.87
C ASP A 97 -7.81 14.17 16.11
N ALA A 98 -8.20 13.02 16.65
CA ALA A 98 -9.09 12.08 15.96
C ALA A 98 -10.52 12.60 15.83
N ARG A 99 -11.00 13.34 16.85
CA ARG A 99 -12.35 13.89 16.83
C ARG A 99 -12.45 15.05 15.85
N HIS A 100 -11.45 15.94 15.86
CA HIS A 100 -11.36 17.04 14.89
C HIS A 100 -11.30 16.53 13.45
N ALA A 101 -10.47 15.53 13.15
CA ALA A 101 -10.36 14.95 11.81
C ALA A 101 -11.70 14.36 11.34
N PHE A 102 -12.39 13.64 12.22
CA PHE A 102 -13.71 13.08 11.95
C PHE A 102 -14.77 14.17 11.70
N ASP A 103 -14.92 15.13 12.62
CA ASP A 103 -15.91 16.20 12.50
C ASP A 103 -15.64 17.06 11.25
N HIS A 104 -14.36 17.31 10.92
CA HIS A 104 -13.97 17.97 9.68
C HIS A 104 -14.43 17.19 8.44
N ALA A 105 -14.07 15.91 8.34
CA ALA A 105 -14.43 15.09 7.18
C ALA A 105 -15.95 14.99 6.99
N VAL A 106 -16.70 14.81 8.07
CA VAL A 106 -18.18 14.76 8.04
C VAL A 106 -18.75 16.11 7.61
N SER A 107 -18.21 17.24 8.09
CA SER A 107 -18.63 18.57 7.65
C SER A 107 -18.41 18.83 6.15
N LYS A 108 -17.49 18.07 5.52
CA LYS A 108 -17.19 18.08 4.09
C LYS A 108 -17.98 17.06 3.27
N GLY A 109 -18.88 16.30 3.92
CA GLY A 109 -19.75 15.33 3.25
C GLY A 109 -19.26 13.88 3.31
N ALA A 110 -18.24 13.57 4.11
CA ALA A 110 -17.91 12.17 4.38
C ALA A 110 -19.06 11.46 5.09
N VAL A 111 -19.26 10.18 4.78
CA VAL A 111 -20.26 9.34 5.45
C VAL A 111 -19.65 8.80 6.75
N PRO A 112 -20.16 9.18 7.94
CA PRO A 112 -19.66 8.64 9.20
C PRO A 112 -19.96 7.14 9.32
N TYR A 113 -19.06 6.39 9.95
CA TYR A 113 -19.30 5.01 10.33
C TYR A 113 -19.56 4.89 11.83
N GLU A 114 -20.83 4.71 12.21
CA GLU A 114 -21.27 4.66 13.61
C GLU A 114 -21.34 3.24 14.19
N GLY A 115 -20.97 2.22 13.40
CA GLY A 115 -20.95 0.83 13.86
C GLY A 115 -19.96 0.59 15.00
N ASN A 116 -20.32 -0.29 15.94
CA ASN A 116 -19.49 -0.71 17.08
C ASN A 116 -18.68 -1.99 16.80
N ASP A 117 -18.68 -2.44 15.54
CA ASP A 117 -18.15 -3.69 15.05
C ASP A 117 -16.83 -3.49 14.27
N LYS A 118 -16.16 -2.39 14.61
CA LYS A 118 -14.85 -1.96 14.13
C LYS A 118 -13.69 -2.73 14.79
N ALA A 119 -12.52 -2.67 14.17
CA ALA A 119 -11.29 -3.23 14.73
C ALA A 119 -10.75 -2.43 15.93
N LEU A 120 -10.86 -1.10 15.88
CA LEU A 120 -10.55 -0.17 16.97
C LEU A 120 -11.78 0.71 17.27
N ASP A 121 -11.97 1.05 18.54
CA ASP A 121 -12.99 2.00 18.99
C ASP A 121 -12.50 3.46 18.87
N VAL A 122 -12.18 3.84 17.64
CA VAL A 122 -11.81 5.22 17.26
C VAL A 122 -12.70 5.74 16.13
N PRO A 123 -12.81 7.06 15.92
CA PRO A 123 -13.63 7.61 14.84
C PRO A 123 -13.23 7.05 13.47
N ALA A 124 -14.23 6.77 12.62
CA ALA A 124 -14.02 6.28 11.26
C ALA A 124 -15.11 6.77 10.30
N ILE A 125 -14.75 6.89 9.03
CA ILE A 125 -15.68 7.19 7.92
C ILE A 125 -15.66 6.07 6.89
N VAL A 126 -16.66 6.04 6.00
CA VAL A 126 -16.69 5.12 4.86
C VAL A 126 -15.80 5.67 3.74
N GLY A 127 -14.85 4.85 3.29
CA GLY A 127 -13.89 5.12 2.22
C GLY A 127 -14.05 4.18 1.01
N ILE A 128 -12.93 3.88 0.35
CA ILE A 128 -12.86 3.13 -0.92
C ILE A 128 -13.70 1.85 -0.89
N GLY A 129 -14.64 1.70 -1.83
CA GLY A 129 -15.43 0.47 -1.96
C GLY A 129 -16.24 0.06 -0.72
N GLY A 130 -16.50 0.98 0.23
CA GLY A 130 -17.16 0.65 1.50
C GLY A 130 -16.22 0.22 2.63
N SER A 131 -14.90 0.26 2.39
CA SER A 131 -13.89 0.09 3.43
C SER A 131 -13.97 1.21 4.46
N LEU A 132 -13.44 1.01 5.67
CA LEU A 132 -13.36 2.08 6.66
C LEU A 132 -12.03 2.81 6.59
N LEU A 133 -12.08 4.11 6.79
CA LEU A 133 -10.93 4.95 7.06
C LEU A 133 -11.00 5.43 8.51
N TYR A 134 -10.09 4.92 9.35
CA TYR A 134 -9.99 5.25 10.77
C TYR A 134 -9.07 6.45 11.02
N PHE A 135 -9.38 7.23 12.06
CA PHE A 135 -8.54 8.31 12.57
C PHE A 135 -7.95 7.96 13.93
N VAL A 136 -6.61 7.87 14.00
CA VAL A 136 -5.87 7.46 15.20
C VAL A 136 -5.00 8.62 15.70
N GLU A 137 -5.23 9.06 16.93
CA GLU A 137 -4.44 10.14 17.55
C GLU A 137 -3.37 9.65 18.54
N THR A 138 -3.47 8.41 19.01
CA THR A 138 -2.58 7.83 20.02
C THR A 138 -1.44 7.06 19.36
N TYR A 139 -0.35 7.75 19.05
CA TYR A 139 0.88 7.18 18.49
C TYR A 139 2.13 7.92 19.00
N GLY A 140 3.31 7.29 18.89
CA GLY A 140 4.59 7.87 19.27
C GLY A 140 4.60 8.33 20.73
N LYS A 141 4.86 9.61 20.99
CA LYS A 141 4.92 10.17 22.36
C LYS A 141 3.58 10.11 23.11
N LYS A 142 2.46 9.97 22.40
CA LYS A 142 1.12 9.87 23.00
C LYS A 142 0.78 8.44 23.47
N GLY A 143 1.62 7.44 23.17
CA GLY A 143 1.37 6.04 23.46
C GLY A 143 1.08 5.23 22.20
N SER A 144 0.47 4.05 22.36
CA SER A 144 0.14 3.16 21.25
C SER A 144 -1.37 3.09 21.04
N ALA A 145 -1.80 3.01 19.77
CA ALA A 145 -3.22 2.90 19.41
C ALA A 145 -3.89 1.66 20.01
N TYR A 146 -3.09 0.66 20.38
CA TYR A 146 -3.54 -0.67 20.80
C TYR A 146 -3.67 -0.81 22.32
N ASP A 147 -3.11 0.10 23.12
CA ASP A 147 -3.03 -0.06 24.59
C ASP A 147 -4.40 -0.22 25.27
N ALA A 148 -5.43 0.45 24.74
CA ALA A 148 -6.76 0.45 25.33
C ALA A 148 -7.48 -0.89 25.15
N GLU A 149 -7.40 -1.49 23.96
CA GLU A 149 -8.26 -2.62 23.53
C GLU A 149 -7.52 -3.96 23.40
N PHE A 150 -6.18 -3.96 23.42
CA PHE A 150 -5.36 -5.15 23.16
C PHE A 150 -4.45 -5.49 24.34
N ASP A 151 -4.13 -6.77 24.45
CA ASP A 151 -3.08 -7.30 25.31
C ASP A 151 -1.83 -7.59 24.46
N TRP A 152 -0.69 -7.05 24.87
CA TRP A 152 0.61 -7.31 24.25
C TRP A 152 1.02 -8.77 24.49
N LEU A 153 1.49 -9.46 23.45
CA LEU A 153 1.93 -10.86 23.51
C LEU A 153 3.37 -11.03 24.03
N GLY A 154 4.05 -9.91 24.32
CA GLY A 154 5.41 -9.85 24.81
C GLY A 154 5.71 -8.47 25.39
N GLU A 155 6.82 -7.86 24.98
CA GLU A 155 7.14 -6.47 25.34
C GLU A 155 6.03 -5.52 24.90
N ARG A 156 5.81 -4.44 25.68
CA ARG A 156 4.81 -3.43 25.34
C ARG A 156 5.29 -2.62 24.14
N ASP A 157 4.43 -2.49 23.14
CA ASP A 157 4.65 -1.70 21.92
C ASP A 157 6.00 -1.99 21.24
N PRO A 158 6.28 -3.28 20.90
CA PRO A 158 7.58 -3.68 20.38
C PRO A 158 7.76 -3.20 18.94
N ASN A 159 9.02 -3.12 18.50
CA ASN A 159 9.40 -2.78 17.13
C ASN A 159 10.28 -3.89 16.51
N PRO A 160 9.69 -5.04 16.13
CA PRO A 160 10.44 -6.17 15.59
C PRO A 160 10.98 -5.87 14.19
N GLU A 161 12.28 -6.10 13.95
CA GLU A 161 12.92 -5.84 12.65
C GLU A 161 12.32 -6.70 11.51
N GLY A 162 11.90 -7.93 11.81
CA GLY A 162 11.39 -8.88 10.83
C GLY A 162 12.42 -9.17 9.73
N VAL A 163 12.05 -8.89 8.47
CA VAL A 163 12.94 -9.01 7.30
C VAL A 163 13.50 -7.65 6.84
N GLY A 164 13.32 -6.60 7.63
CA GLY A 164 13.93 -5.28 7.42
C GLY A 164 13.05 -4.24 6.73
N PHE A 165 11.74 -4.46 6.62
CA PHE A 165 10.80 -3.40 6.24
C PHE A 165 10.41 -2.59 7.46
N TYR A 166 10.24 -1.27 7.31
CA TYR A 166 10.01 -0.42 8.49
C TYR A 166 8.89 0.59 8.38
N TYR A 167 8.31 0.82 7.19
CA TYR A 167 7.19 1.74 7.03
C TYR A 167 6.28 1.39 5.85
N LEU A 168 5.04 1.87 5.90
CA LEU A 168 4.09 1.85 4.77
C LEU A 168 4.37 3.03 3.85
N ASP A 169 4.84 2.74 2.64
CA ASP A 169 5.24 3.78 1.67
C ASP A 169 4.03 4.39 0.98
N HIS A 170 3.16 3.52 0.46
CA HIS A 170 1.92 3.89 -0.21
C HIS A 170 1.00 2.67 -0.32
N LEU A 171 -0.24 2.92 -0.75
CA LEU A 171 -1.18 1.89 -1.17
C LEU A 171 -2.01 2.42 -2.34
N THR A 172 -2.57 1.56 -3.16
CA THR A 172 -3.31 1.98 -4.36
C THR A 172 -4.80 1.75 -4.26
N HIS A 173 -5.58 2.46 -5.07
CA HIS A 173 -6.98 2.14 -5.30
C HIS A 173 -7.21 1.83 -6.78
N ASN A 174 -7.77 0.66 -7.06
CA ASN A 174 -8.37 0.38 -8.35
C ASN A 174 -9.84 0.78 -8.31
N VAL A 175 -10.24 1.63 -9.24
CA VAL A 175 -11.56 2.25 -9.29
C VAL A 175 -12.25 1.95 -10.63
N PHE A 176 -13.58 1.97 -10.63
CA PHE A 176 -14.34 1.78 -11.86
C PHE A 176 -14.07 2.91 -12.86
N ARG A 177 -14.28 2.61 -14.15
CA ARG A 177 -14.20 3.64 -15.20
C ARG A 177 -15.15 4.80 -14.90
N GLY A 178 -14.64 6.02 -14.93
CA GLY A 178 -15.30 7.27 -14.55
C GLY A 178 -15.20 7.65 -13.07
N ASN A 179 -14.71 6.77 -12.19
CA ASN A 179 -14.66 7.03 -10.75
C ASN A 179 -13.31 7.60 -10.25
N MET A 180 -12.29 7.78 -11.10
CA MET A 180 -11.04 8.41 -10.65
C MET A 180 -11.27 9.83 -10.12
N ASP A 181 -12.10 10.63 -10.79
CA ASP A 181 -12.43 11.98 -10.33
C ASP A 181 -13.25 11.96 -9.05
N LYS A 182 -14.18 11.00 -8.89
CA LYS A 182 -14.92 10.80 -7.64
C LYS A 182 -13.98 10.56 -6.45
N TRP A 183 -13.00 9.67 -6.59
CA TRP A 183 -12.05 9.37 -5.52
C TRP A 183 -11.02 10.47 -5.32
N TRP A 184 -10.64 11.17 -6.39
CA TRP A 184 -9.83 12.38 -6.26
C TRP A 184 -10.55 13.45 -5.46
N ASP A 185 -11.81 13.76 -5.78
CA ASP A 185 -12.63 14.72 -5.07
C ASP A 185 -12.76 14.34 -3.59
N PHE A 186 -12.95 13.05 -3.27
CA PHE A 186 -12.95 12.54 -1.90
C PHE A 186 -11.67 12.94 -1.15
N TYR A 187 -10.48 12.65 -1.69
CA TYR A 187 -9.23 12.97 -0.99
C TYR A 187 -8.88 14.46 -1.00
N ARG A 188 -9.16 15.15 -2.10
CA ARG A 188 -8.91 16.59 -2.26
C ARG A 188 -9.79 17.41 -1.32
N ASP A 189 -11.09 17.18 -1.33
CA ASP A 189 -12.05 18.07 -0.66
C ASP A 189 -12.16 17.81 0.85
N LEU A 190 -11.98 16.55 1.28
CA LEU A 190 -12.05 16.18 2.69
C LEU A 190 -10.72 16.40 3.42
N PHE A 191 -9.58 16.24 2.73
CA PHE A 191 -8.26 16.17 3.38
C PHE A 191 -7.18 17.04 2.74
N ASN A 192 -7.52 17.82 1.70
CA ASN A 192 -6.59 18.68 0.97
C ASN A 192 -5.40 17.92 0.33
N PHE A 193 -5.64 16.69 -0.14
CA PHE A 193 -4.63 15.98 -0.92
C PHE A 193 -4.28 16.73 -2.20
N LYS A 194 -3.04 16.57 -2.66
CA LYS A 194 -2.53 17.16 -3.91
C LYS A 194 -2.21 16.06 -4.91
N GLN A 195 -2.55 16.30 -6.18
CA GLN A 195 -2.02 15.49 -7.27
C GLN A 195 -0.55 15.88 -7.49
N ILE A 196 0.32 14.89 -7.43
CA ILE A 196 1.76 15.07 -7.66
C ILE A 196 2.20 14.52 -9.01
N HIS A 197 1.43 13.60 -9.58
CA HIS A 197 1.67 13.09 -10.92
C HIS A 197 0.40 12.52 -11.54
N PHE A 198 0.36 12.49 -12.88
CA PHE A 198 -0.68 11.81 -13.65
C PHE A 198 0.01 10.98 -14.73
N PHE A 199 -0.34 9.70 -14.78
CA PHE A 199 0.20 8.73 -15.73
C PHE A 199 -0.88 8.35 -16.73
N ASP A 200 -0.48 8.30 -18.00
CA ASP A 200 -1.30 7.85 -19.10
C ASP A 200 -0.54 6.75 -19.84
N ILE A 201 -0.89 5.49 -19.57
CA ILE A 201 -0.04 4.34 -19.91
C ILE A 201 -0.77 3.43 -20.87
N ASP A 202 -0.09 3.09 -21.95
CA ASP A 202 -0.47 2.05 -22.90
C ASP A 202 0.57 0.94 -22.85
N GLY A 203 0.14 -0.27 -22.48
CA GLY A 203 0.94 -1.48 -22.65
C GLY A 203 0.84 -2.04 -24.06
N ARG A 204 1.05 -3.35 -24.21
CA ARG A 204 1.05 -3.96 -25.54
C ARG A 204 -0.36 -4.23 -26.06
N ILE A 205 -1.28 -4.56 -25.16
CA ILE A 205 -2.65 -4.95 -25.49
C ILE A 205 -3.66 -4.07 -24.75
N THR A 206 -3.33 -3.62 -23.54
CA THR A 206 -4.23 -2.85 -22.67
C THR A 206 -3.55 -1.60 -22.13
N GLY A 207 -4.33 -0.63 -21.64
CA GLY A 207 -3.85 0.60 -21.02
C GLY A 207 -4.59 0.97 -19.73
N LEU A 208 -4.00 1.90 -18.98
CA LEU A 208 -4.58 2.48 -17.77
C LEU A 208 -4.22 3.96 -17.64
N VAL A 209 -5.00 4.66 -16.84
CA VAL A 209 -4.65 5.98 -16.33
C VAL A 209 -4.48 5.91 -14.81
N SER A 210 -3.50 6.63 -14.28
CA SER A 210 -3.23 6.66 -12.84
C SER A 210 -3.01 8.08 -12.34
N ARG A 211 -3.68 8.45 -11.25
CA ARG A 211 -3.50 9.74 -10.57
C ARG A 211 -2.80 9.50 -9.23
N ALA A 212 -1.54 9.89 -9.14
CA ALA A 212 -0.78 9.83 -7.89
C ALA A 212 -1.08 11.05 -7.02
N ILE A 213 -1.67 10.81 -5.85
CA ILE A 213 -2.03 11.86 -4.89
C ILE A 213 -1.27 11.67 -3.56
N THR A 214 -1.01 12.79 -2.87
CA THR A 214 -0.35 12.78 -1.56
C THR A 214 -1.08 13.67 -0.56
N SER A 215 -1.08 13.24 0.70
CA SER A 215 -1.59 14.03 1.82
C SER A 215 -0.79 15.32 2.05
N PRO A 216 -1.37 16.32 2.71
CA PRO A 216 -0.64 17.52 3.15
C PRO A 216 0.61 17.25 4.00
N CYS A 217 0.64 16.19 4.80
CA CYS A 217 1.82 15.82 5.59
C CYS A 217 2.93 15.15 4.76
N GLY A 218 2.67 14.81 3.50
CA GLY A 218 3.62 14.11 2.63
C GLY A 218 3.91 12.64 3.01
N LYS A 219 3.25 12.10 4.04
CA LYS A 219 3.48 10.74 4.57
C LYS A 219 2.49 9.70 4.03
N ILE A 220 1.37 10.13 3.42
CA ILE A 220 0.37 9.26 2.80
C ILE A 220 0.40 9.51 1.29
N ARG A 221 0.52 8.44 0.50
CA ARG A 221 0.39 8.50 -0.95
C ARG A 221 -0.54 7.40 -1.44
N ILE A 222 -1.37 7.74 -2.41
CA ILE A 222 -2.44 6.87 -2.89
C ILE A 222 -2.60 7.00 -4.40
N PRO A 223 -1.95 6.17 -5.23
CA PRO A 223 -2.27 6.13 -6.65
C PRO A 223 -3.69 5.62 -6.90
N LEU A 224 -4.48 6.38 -7.67
CA LEU A 224 -5.82 6.01 -8.11
C LEU A 224 -5.74 5.50 -9.56
N ASN A 225 -6.06 4.23 -9.78
CA ASN A 225 -5.90 3.57 -11.07
C ASN A 225 -7.26 3.24 -11.69
N GLU A 226 -7.42 3.59 -12.96
CA GLU A 226 -8.63 3.35 -13.74
C GLU A 226 -8.27 2.73 -15.09
N SER A 227 -9.11 1.82 -15.57
CA SER A 227 -8.91 1.14 -16.85
C SER A 227 -9.31 1.98 -18.06
N LYS A 228 -8.51 1.95 -19.12
CA LYS A 228 -8.93 2.43 -20.46
C LYS A 228 -9.79 1.41 -21.21
N ASP A 229 -9.60 0.12 -20.93
CA ASP A 229 -10.15 -1.00 -21.71
C ASP A 229 -10.93 -1.99 -20.85
N ASP A 230 -11.70 -2.89 -21.46
CA ASP A 230 -12.59 -3.82 -20.71
C ASP A 230 -11.87 -5.09 -20.20
N THR A 231 -10.61 -5.28 -20.61
CA THR A 231 -9.79 -6.49 -20.37
C THR A 231 -8.52 -6.21 -19.58
N SER A 232 -8.26 -4.96 -19.16
CA SER A 232 -7.04 -4.62 -18.43
C SER A 232 -6.95 -5.34 -17.07
N GLN A 233 -5.76 -5.32 -16.49
CA GLN A 233 -5.53 -5.77 -15.12
C GLN A 233 -6.42 -5.08 -14.07
N ILE A 234 -6.81 -3.83 -14.30
CA ILE A 234 -7.69 -3.08 -13.39
C ILE A 234 -9.10 -3.69 -13.45
N GLU A 235 -9.60 -4.01 -14.64
CA GLU A 235 -10.88 -4.70 -14.81
C GLU A 235 -10.86 -6.13 -14.25
N GLU A 236 -9.75 -6.85 -14.40
CA GLU A 236 -9.59 -8.16 -13.77
C GLU A 236 -9.66 -8.06 -12.23
N PHE A 237 -9.01 -7.04 -11.65
CA PHE A 237 -9.11 -6.75 -10.22
C PHE A 237 -10.56 -6.48 -9.83
N LEU A 238 -11.24 -5.53 -10.49
CA LEU A 238 -12.61 -5.12 -10.14
C LEU A 238 -13.59 -6.30 -10.21
N LYS A 239 -13.44 -7.19 -11.21
CA LYS A 239 -14.26 -8.41 -11.34
C LYS A 239 -13.97 -9.43 -10.24
N LYS A 240 -12.71 -9.67 -9.92
CA LYS A 240 -12.31 -10.64 -8.86
C LYS A 240 -12.63 -10.14 -7.46
N TYR A 241 -12.35 -8.86 -7.20
CA TYR A 241 -12.62 -8.18 -5.94
C TYR A 241 -14.09 -7.81 -5.78
N LYS A 242 -14.88 -7.85 -6.87
CA LYS A 242 -16.31 -7.49 -6.92
C LYS A 242 -16.58 -6.05 -6.47
N GLY A 243 -15.67 -5.14 -6.80
CA GLY A 243 -15.77 -3.74 -6.41
C GLY A 243 -14.44 -3.00 -6.49
N GLU A 244 -14.49 -1.73 -6.13
CA GLU A 244 -13.30 -0.88 -5.96
C GLU A 244 -12.60 -1.24 -4.65
N GLY A 245 -11.28 -1.04 -4.58
CA GLY A 245 -10.54 -1.41 -3.38
C GLY A 245 -9.05 -1.22 -3.49
N ILE A 246 -8.36 -1.62 -2.43
CA ILE A 246 -6.91 -1.57 -2.35
C ILE A 246 -6.33 -2.70 -3.21
N GLN A 247 -5.52 -2.37 -4.21
CA GLN A 247 -4.89 -3.38 -5.09
C GLN A 247 -3.56 -3.86 -4.53
N HIS A 248 -2.72 -2.92 -4.11
CA HIS A 248 -1.45 -3.27 -3.48
C HIS A 248 -1.07 -2.32 -2.37
N ILE A 249 -0.20 -2.84 -1.50
CA ILE A 249 0.39 -2.14 -0.37
C ILE A 249 1.90 -2.20 -0.53
N ALA A 250 2.55 -1.04 -0.50
CA ALA A 250 3.99 -0.91 -0.61
C ALA A 250 4.64 -0.68 0.76
N VAL A 251 5.71 -1.42 1.04
CA VAL A 251 6.48 -1.31 2.28
C VAL A 251 7.95 -1.04 2.01
N GLY A 252 8.52 -0.10 2.76
CA GLY A 252 9.86 0.42 2.50
C GLY A 252 10.97 -0.22 3.33
N THR A 253 12.15 -0.36 2.74
CA THR A 253 13.37 -0.90 3.36
C THR A 253 14.63 -0.15 2.88
N ASP A 254 15.70 -0.23 3.68
CA ASP A 254 17.04 0.27 3.31
C ASP A 254 17.94 -0.82 2.67
N ASP A 255 17.49 -2.08 2.62
CA ASP A 255 18.22 -3.17 1.99
C ASP A 255 17.25 -4.10 1.24
N ILE A 256 16.80 -3.63 0.07
CA ILE A 256 15.84 -4.38 -0.75
C ILE A 256 16.41 -5.73 -1.19
N TYR A 257 17.73 -5.84 -1.36
CA TYR A 257 18.34 -7.07 -1.84
C TYR A 257 18.29 -8.17 -0.77
N ARG A 258 18.71 -7.87 0.46
CA ARG A 258 18.60 -8.82 1.59
C ARG A 258 17.14 -9.16 1.90
N ALA A 259 16.27 -8.15 1.93
CA ALA A 259 14.86 -8.35 2.24
C ALA A 259 14.20 -9.27 1.20
N THR A 260 14.46 -9.02 -0.09
CA THR A 260 13.92 -9.84 -1.19
C THR A 260 14.44 -11.28 -1.16
N ASP A 261 15.74 -11.48 -0.92
CA ASP A 261 16.33 -12.81 -0.75
C ASP A 261 15.60 -13.57 0.37
N THR A 262 15.43 -12.92 1.53
CA THR A 262 14.79 -13.53 2.71
C THR A 262 13.32 -13.86 2.45
N LEU A 263 12.58 -12.96 1.80
CA LEU A 263 11.19 -13.22 1.40
C LEU A 263 11.08 -14.42 0.45
N ALA A 264 12.00 -14.54 -0.52
CA ALA A 264 12.04 -15.67 -1.44
C ALA A 264 12.31 -16.99 -0.71
N ASP A 265 13.27 -16.98 0.22
CA ASP A 265 13.66 -18.13 1.05
C ASP A 265 12.51 -18.56 1.99
N ASN A 266 11.73 -17.60 2.51
CA ASN A 266 10.51 -17.86 3.26
C ASN A 266 9.36 -18.43 2.38
N GLY A 267 9.55 -18.46 1.06
CA GLY A 267 8.61 -19.04 0.11
C GLY A 267 7.68 -18.03 -0.56
N LEU A 268 7.91 -16.72 -0.41
CA LEU A 268 7.16 -15.72 -1.16
C LEU A 268 7.51 -15.86 -2.66
N ARG A 269 6.54 -15.54 -3.52
CA ARG A 269 6.71 -15.59 -4.97
C ARG A 269 6.49 -14.20 -5.53
N PHE A 270 7.39 -13.78 -6.39
CA PHE A 270 7.34 -12.50 -7.09
C PHE A 270 6.70 -12.62 -8.47
N MET A 271 6.27 -11.49 -9.01
CA MET A 271 5.89 -11.38 -10.42
C MET A 271 7.09 -11.72 -11.33
N PRO A 272 6.84 -12.12 -12.59
CA PRO A 272 7.92 -12.32 -13.55
C PRO A 272 8.78 -11.05 -13.68
N GLY A 273 10.10 -11.20 -13.59
CA GLY A 273 11.01 -10.10 -13.86
C GLY A 273 10.94 -9.64 -15.33
N PRO A 274 11.38 -8.40 -15.61
CA PRO A 274 11.48 -7.90 -16.98
C PRO A 274 12.56 -8.68 -17.78
N PRO A 275 12.56 -8.60 -19.12
CA PRO A 275 13.56 -9.25 -19.96
C PRO A 275 14.98 -8.75 -19.66
N GLU A 276 16.00 -9.52 -20.03
CA GLU A 276 17.41 -9.16 -19.79
C GLU A 276 17.77 -7.77 -20.35
N THR A 277 17.21 -7.42 -21.51
CA THR A 277 17.40 -6.12 -22.16
C THR A 277 16.97 -4.93 -21.29
N TYR A 278 16.02 -5.09 -20.38
CA TYR A 278 15.63 -4.04 -19.42
C TYR A 278 16.82 -3.65 -18.52
N TYR A 279 17.59 -4.64 -18.06
CA TYR A 279 18.74 -4.42 -17.20
C TYR A 279 19.93 -3.89 -17.99
N ASP A 280 20.15 -4.37 -19.21
CA ASP A 280 21.22 -3.87 -20.06
C ASP A 280 21.01 -2.38 -20.39
N MET A 281 19.75 -1.97 -20.55
CA MET A 281 19.36 -0.57 -20.79
C MET A 281 19.30 0.29 -19.52
N SER A 282 19.43 -0.29 -18.32
CA SER A 282 19.25 0.44 -17.06
C SER A 282 20.23 1.62 -16.91
N TYR A 283 21.53 1.42 -17.21
CA TYR A 283 22.55 2.47 -17.15
C TYR A 283 22.29 3.65 -18.10
N ALA A 284 21.59 3.40 -19.21
CA ALA A 284 21.21 4.45 -20.15
C ALA A 284 19.98 5.24 -19.68
N ARG A 285 19.07 4.60 -18.93
CA ARG A 285 17.84 5.22 -18.43
C ARG A 285 18.06 5.94 -17.09
N VAL A 286 18.81 5.33 -16.19
CA VAL A 286 19.10 5.83 -14.84
C VAL A 286 20.58 6.17 -14.80
N ASN A 287 20.92 7.43 -15.05
CA ASN A 287 22.33 7.79 -15.29
C ASN A 287 23.21 7.60 -14.05
N GLY A 288 24.33 6.89 -14.20
CA GLY A 288 25.37 6.79 -13.17
C GLY A 288 25.02 5.94 -11.95
N HIS A 289 24.00 5.08 -12.01
CA HIS A 289 23.74 4.14 -10.92
C HIS A 289 24.84 3.06 -10.79
N GLU A 290 25.04 2.58 -9.57
CA GLU A 290 25.98 1.48 -9.25
C GLU A 290 25.27 0.22 -8.76
N GLU A 291 23.94 0.16 -8.92
CA GLU A 291 23.14 -0.97 -8.46
C GLU A 291 23.59 -2.31 -9.09
N PRO A 292 23.76 -3.37 -8.29
CA PRO A 292 24.26 -4.66 -8.76
C PRO A 292 23.24 -5.38 -9.67
N ILE A 293 23.45 -5.29 -10.98
CA ILE A 293 22.58 -5.89 -12.02
C ILE A 293 22.22 -7.35 -11.73
N GLU A 294 23.18 -8.19 -11.38
CA GLU A 294 22.94 -9.62 -11.12
C GLU A 294 22.04 -9.86 -9.90
N ARG A 295 22.13 -8.99 -8.88
CA ARG A 295 21.24 -9.04 -7.71
C ARG A 295 19.83 -8.60 -8.10
N MET A 296 19.70 -7.60 -8.97
CA MET A 296 18.40 -7.15 -9.48
C MET A 296 17.74 -8.25 -10.32
N LYS A 297 18.48 -8.82 -11.28
CA LYS A 297 18.04 -9.91 -12.16
C LYS A 297 17.55 -11.14 -11.39
N LYS A 298 18.20 -11.50 -10.28
CA LYS A 298 17.89 -12.71 -9.49
C LYS A 298 16.40 -12.83 -9.14
N HIS A 299 15.77 -11.74 -8.72
CA HIS A 299 14.37 -11.72 -8.28
C HIS A 299 13.46 -10.85 -9.13
N GLY A 300 13.99 -10.08 -10.09
CA GLY A 300 13.18 -9.19 -10.90
C GLY A 300 13.03 -7.78 -10.31
N ILE A 301 14.03 -7.29 -9.57
CA ILE A 301 13.98 -5.94 -8.98
C ILE A 301 14.10 -4.91 -10.11
N LEU A 302 13.16 -3.97 -10.14
CA LEU A 302 13.08 -2.86 -11.07
C LEU A 302 13.87 -1.66 -10.54
N ILE A 303 14.39 -0.84 -11.45
CA ILE A 303 15.14 0.38 -11.18
C ILE A 303 14.62 1.54 -12.04
N ASP A 304 14.39 2.67 -11.40
CA ASP A 304 14.01 3.94 -12.05
C ASP A 304 14.56 5.14 -11.26
N GLY A 305 14.33 6.36 -11.77
CA GLY A 305 14.71 7.62 -11.14
C GLY A 305 15.69 8.47 -11.97
N GLU A 306 16.03 9.65 -11.46
CA GLU A 306 16.94 10.60 -12.13
C GLU A 306 18.40 10.09 -12.22
N GLY A 307 18.76 9.08 -11.42
CA GLY A 307 20.13 8.58 -11.31
C GLY A 307 20.96 9.39 -10.32
N VAL A 308 22.26 9.53 -10.56
CA VAL A 308 23.15 10.32 -9.71
C VAL A 308 23.18 11.77 -10.19
N VAL A 309 22.67 12.67 -9.36
CA VAL A 309 22.51 14.10 -9.65
C VAL A 309 23.38 14.98 -8.74
N ASN A 310 23.65 16.22 -9.19
CA ASN A 310 24.23 17.32 -8.40
C ASN A 310 25.41 16.92 -7.47
N GLY A 311 26.45 16.29 -8.02
CA GLY A 311 27.69 16.03 -7.27
C GLY A 311 27.66 14.77 -6.38
N GLY A 312 26.82 13.79 -6.69
CA GLY A 312 26.85 12.47 -6.05
C GLY A 312 25.58 12.05 -5.32
N VAL A 313 24.51 12.83 -5.39
CA VAL A 313 23.23 12.47 -4.77
C VAL A 313 22.52 11.45 -5.64
N THR A 314 22.40 10.23 -5.15
CA THR A 314 21.57 9.19 -5.77
C THR A 314 20.10 9.55 -5.61
N LYS A 315 19.36 9.54 -6.72
CA LYS A 315 17.91 9.60 -6.83
C LYS A 315 17.42 8.41 -7.66
N ILE A 316 17.28 7.28 -6.98
CA ILE A 316 16.91 5.99 -7.56
C ILE A 316 15.77 5.39 -6.75
N LEU A 317 14.87 4.71 -7.45
CA LEU A 317 13.78 3.93 -6.91
C LEU A 317 13.95 2.45 -7.30
N LEU A 318 14.02 1.58 -6.29
CA LEU A 318 14.07 0.13 -6.47
C LEU A 318 12.76 -0.49 -6.01
N GLN A 319 12.15 -1.33 -6.85
CA GLN A 319 10.83 -1.91 -6.57
C GLN A 319 10.77 -3.38 -6.99
N ILE A 320 10.03 -4.19 -6.23
CA ILE A 320 9.67 -5.56 -6.60
C ILE A 320 8.30 -5.91 -6.06
N PHE A 321 7.56 -6.74 -6.80
CA PHE A 321 6.16 -7.03 -6.55
C PHE A 321 5.92 -8.50 -6.29
N SER A 322 5.20 -8.84 -5.23
CA SER A 322 4.72 -10.20 -5.01
C SER A 322 3.71 -10.59 -6.08
N LYS A 323 3.48 -11.89 -6.26
CA LYS A 323 2.23 -12.36 -6.88
C LYS A 323 1.04 -11.96 -6.00
N THR A 324 -0.17 -12.09 -6.53
CA THR A 324 -1.39 -11.92 -5.74
C THR A 324 -1.42 -12.96 -4.61
N VAL A 325 -1.57 -12.50 -3.36
CA VAL A 325 -1.50 -13.33 -2.16
C VAL A 325 -2.73 -13.24 -1.26
N ILE A 326 -3.59 -12.23 -1.44
CA ILE A 326 -4.88 -12.09 -0.73
C ILE A 326 -5.95 -11.75 -1.76
N GLY A 327 -6.63 -12.78 -2.29
CA GLY A 327 -7.52 -12.57 -3.43
C GLY A 327 -6.72 -11.96 -4.61
N PRO A 328 -7.15 -10.81 -5.17
CA PRO A 328 -6.38 -10.09 -6.19
C PRO A 328 -5.34 -9.10 -5.62
N ILE A 329 -5.17 -8.99 -4.31
CA ILE A 329 -4.22 -8.08 -3.65
C ILE A 329 -2.80 -8.66 -3.69
N PHE A 330 -1.81 -7.81 -3.97
CA PHE A 330 -0.38 -8.11 -3.87
C PHE A 330 0.36 -7.07 -3.04
N PHE A 331 1.64 -7.32 -2.75
CA PHE A 331 2.51 -6.41 -2.02
C PHE A 331 3.65 -5.91 -2.89
N GLU A 332 4.03 -4.67 -2.67
CA GLU A 332 5.23 -4.06 -3.22
C GLU A 332 6.29 -3.91 -2.11
N PHE A 333 7.53 -4.20 -2.46
CA PHE A 333 8.69 -3.99 -1.62
C PHE A 333 9.56 -2.94 -2.30
N ILE A 334 9.80 -1.83 -1.61
CA ILE A 334 10.39 -0.63 -2.20
C ILE A 334 11.59 -0.15 -1.40
N GLN A 335 12.60 0.36 -2.10
CA GLN A 335 13.69 1.12 -1.49
C GLN A 335 13.86 2.44 -2.24
N ARG A 336 13.73 3.54 -1.49
CA ARG A 336 13.94 4.89 -1.99
C ARG A 336 15.36 5.33 -1.69
N LYS A 337 16.16 5.54 -2.73
CA LYS A 337 17.48 6.15 -2.63
C LYS A 337 17.38 7.59 -3.15
N GLY A 338 16.78 8.48 -2.35
CA GLY A 338 16.64 9.90 -2.67
C GLY A 338 15.52 10.27 -3.67
N ASP A 339 14.86 9.29 -4.29
CA ASP A 339 13.70 9.52 -5.16
C ASP A 339 12.39 9.49 -4.35
N GLU A 340 11.61 10.57 -4.42
CA GLU A 340 10.33 10.72 -3.70
C GLU A 340 9.10 10.48 -4.59
N GLY A 341 9.30 10.17 -5.88
CA GLY A 341 8.26 9.93 -6.87
C GLY A 341 7.77 8.49 -6.92
N PHE A 342 7.24 8.08 -8.07
CA PHE A 342 6.66 6.74 -8.29
C PHE A 342 7.38 5.92 -9.37
N GLY A 343 8.33 6.51 -10.09
CA GLY A 343 9.05 5.86 -11.20
C GLY A 343 8.13 5.48 -12.37
N GLU A 344 8.01 6.35 -13.38
CA GLU A 344 7.18 6.08 -14.58
C GLU A 344 7.62 4.81 -15.32
N GLY A 345 8.93 4.60 -15.46
CA GLY A 345 9.51 3.43 -16.10
C GLY A 345 9.32 2.15 -15.29
N ASN A 346 9.39 2.23 -13.96
CA ASN A 346 9.06 1.09 -13.09
C ASN A 346 7.58 0.73 -13.17
N PHE A 347 6.70 1.74 -13.17
CA PHE A 347 5.26 1.52 -13.30
C PHE A 347 4.91 0.85 -14.64
N ARG A 348 5.51 1.31 -15.74
CA ARG A 348 5.34 0.65 -17.05
C ARG A 348 5.85 -0.79 -17.05
N ALA A 349 7.03 -1.05 -16.47
CA ALA A 349 7.58 -2.41 -16.40
C ALA A 349 6.73 -3.34 -15.52
N LEU A 350 6.15 -2.85 -14.41
CA LEU A 350 5.15 -3.57 -13.63
C LEU A 350 3.92 -3.90 -14.49
N PHE A 351 3.41 -2.91 -15.24
CA PHE A 351 2.25 -3.11 -16.10
C PHE A 351 2.48 -4.22 -17.12
N GLU A 352 3.62 -4.18 -17.83
CA GLU A 352 4.00 -5.19 -18.82
C GLU A 352 4.21 -6.59 -18.18
N SER A 353 4.71 -6.65 -16.93
CA SER A 353 4.87 -7.90 -16.19
C SER A 353 3.52 -8.54 -15.81
N ILE A 354 2.55 -7.74 -15.37
CA ILE A 354 1.19 -8.20 -15.06
C ILE A 354 0.47 -8.63 -16.34
N GLU A 355 0.60 -7.86 -17.43
CA GLU A 355 0.04 -8.21 -18.75
C GLU A 355 0.59 -9.56 -19.25
N ALA A 356 1.89 -9.79 -19.08
CA ALA A 356 2.52 -11.08 -19.42
C ALA A 356 1.97 -12.25 -18.57
N ASP A 357 1.71 -12.04 -17.28
CA ASP A 357 1.07 -13.04 -16.43
C ASP A 357 -0.40 -13.30 -16.85
N GLN A 358 -1.15 -12.27 -17.23
CA GLN A 358 -2.51 -12.41 -17.78
C GLN A 358 -2.53 -13.25 -19.07
N ILE A 359 -1.60 -13.01 -19.99
CA ILE A 359 -1.42 -13.82 -21.21
C ILE A 359 -1.09 -15.27 -20.84
N LYS A 360 -0.14 -15.47 -19.92
CA LYS A 360 0.26 -16.82 -19.47
C LYS A 360 -0.89 -17.59 -18.82
N ARG A 361 -1.79 -16.90 -18.12
CA ARG A 361 -3.00 -17.47 -17.52
C ARG A 361 -4.19 -17.58 -18.51
N GLY A 362 -4.05 -17.08 -19.74
CA GLY A 362 -5.10 -17.08 -20.76
C GLY A 362 -6.25 -16.12 -20.48
N VAL A 363 -6.04 -15.09 -19.65
CA VAL A 363 -7.05 -14.07 -19.33
C VAL A 363 -7.25 -13.10 -20.50
N ILE A 364 -6.16 -12.76 -21.17
CA ILE A 364 -6.16 -11.95 -22.39
C ILE A 364 -5.49 -12.74 -23.51
N GLY A 365 -6.05 -12.67 -24.71
CA GLY A 365 -5.46 -13.30 -25.89
C GLY A 365 -4.33 -12.45 -26.46
N THR A 366 -3.30 -13.09 -27.03
CA THR A 366 -2.34 -12.38 -27.88
C THR A 366 -3.02 -12.05 -29.21
N ALA A 367 -3.37 -10.79 -29.46
CA ALA A 367 -3.89 -10.40 -30.76
C ALA A 367 -2.77 -10.43 -31.82
N ALA A 368 -2.61 -11.58 -32.50
CA ALA A 368 -2.36 -11.76 -33.94
C ALA A 368 -2.07 -13.25 -34.24
N GLU A 369 -3.10 -13.98 -34.67
CA GLU A 369 -3.03 -14.70 -35.96
C GLU A 369 -3.84 -13.88 -36.99
#